data_AF-A0A1B9MKA5-F1
#
_entry.id   AF-A0A1B9MKA5-F1
#
_cell.length_a   1.000
_cell.length_b   1.000
_cell.length_c   1.000
_cell.angle_alpha   90.00
_cell.angle_beta   90.00
_cell.angle_gamma   90.00
#
_symmetry.space_group_name_H-M   'P 1'
#
loop_
_entity.id
_entity.type
_entity.pdbx_description
1 polymer ?
#
loop_
_entity_poly.entity_id
_entity_poly.type
_entity_poly.pdbx_seq_one_letter_code
_entity_poly.pdbx_strand_id
1 'polypeptide(L)'
;MKIQPRWLNLTESYFQFIFNKHKDKSGIELERALKLEIKNDFKFLKNKPRWLQSPAWPTVENKPLFFIGQLDITEIRHDISYLYIFLDEKNNTYMTFEQST
;
A
#
# COMPACT_ATOMS: atom_id res chain seq x y z
N MET A 1 16.08 5.96 -7.67
CA MET A 1 16.09 6.32 -6.23
C MET A 1 15.49 5.17 -5.42
N LYS A 2 16.16 4.69 -4.35
CA LYS A 2 15.61 3.66 -3.45
C LYS A 2 14.67 4.29 -2.41
N ILE A 3 13.52 4.79 -2.86
CA ILE A 3 12.50 5.39 -1.98
C ILE A 3 11.40 4.41 -1.57
N GLN A 4 11.28 3.27 -2.27
CA GLN A 4 10.16 2.35 -2.13
C GLN A 4 10.55 1.14 -1.27
N PRO A 5 9.78 0.82 -0.22
CA PRO A 5 9.99 -0.41 0.54
C PRO A 5 9.53 -1.64 -0.26
N ARG A 6 10.16 -2.80 -0.01
CA ARG A 6 9.88 -4.07 -0.75
C ARG A 6 8.43 -4.54 -0.69
N TRP A 7 7.69 -4.13 0.33
CA TRP A 7 6.30 -4.53 0.56
C TRP A 7 5.28 -3.61 -0.14
N LEU A 8 5.76 -2.65 -0.93
CA LEU A 8 4.93 -1.68 -1.61
C LEU A 8 5.31 -1.62 -3.08
N ASN A 9 4.30 -1.54 -3.95
CA ASN A 9 4.48 -1.15 -5.34
C ASN A 9 3.72 0.16 -5.59
N LEU A 10 4.45 1.26 -5.82
CA LEU A 10 3.82 2.55 -6.09
C LEU A 10 3.28 2.54 -7.52
N THR A 11 2.02 2.93 -7.70
CA THR A 11 1.50 3.18 -9.04
C THR A 11 2.13 4.46 -9.59
N GLU A 12 2.31 4.52 -10.91
CA GLU A 12 2.78 5.73 -11.59
C GLU A 12 1.88 6.93 -11.25
N SER A 13 0.56 6.74 -11.20
CA SER A 13 -0.40 7.79 -10.88
C SER A 13 -0.21 8.37 -9.47
N TYR A 14 0.02 7.52 -8.47
CA TYR A 14 0.29 7.96 -7.10
C TYR A 14 1.64 8.68 -7.02
N PHE A 15 2.68 8.12 -7.66
CA PHE A 15 4.00 8.74 -7.66
C PHE A 15 3.95 10.16 -8.27
N GLN A 16 3.29 10.33 -9.43
CA GLN A 16 3.11 11.64 -10.05
C GLN A 16 2.31 12.59 -9.16
N PHE A 17 1.28 12.09 -8.45
CA PHE A 17 0.50 12.89 -7.52
C PHE A 17 1.38 13.49 -6.40
N ILE A 18 2.16 12.66 -5.70
CA ILE A 18 3.03 13.14 -4.61
C ILE A 18 4.23 13.95 -5.11
N PHE A 19 4.73 13.64 -6.30
CA PHE A 19 5.82 14.39 -6.93
C PHE A 19 5.39 15.82 -7.26
N ASN A 20 4.21 15.98 -7.85
CA ASN A 20 3.65 17.30 -8.18
C ASN A 20 3.38 18.16 -6.94
N LYS A 21 3.05 17.54 -5.79
CA LYS A 21 2.87 18.22 -4.50
C LYS A 21 4.18 18.81 -3.94
N HIS A 22 5.33 18.29 -4.36
CA HIS A 22 6.66 18.68 -3.88
C HIS A 22 7.58 19.18 -5.00
N LYS A 23 7.02 19.67 -6.10
CA LYS A 23 7.75 20.13 -7.29
C LYS A 23 8.72 21.29 -7.02
N ASP A 24 8.54 22.00 -5.92
CA ASP A 24 9.38 23.08 -5.42
C ASP A 24 10.69 22.58 -4.77
N LYS A 25 10.77 21.28 -4.45
CA LYS A 25 11.92 20.64 -3.81
C LYS A 25 12.79 19.92 -4.82
N SER A 26 14.07 19.75 -4.50
CA SER A 26 15.01 19.00 -5.36
C SER A 26 16.00 18.17 -4.55
N GLY A 27 16.69 17.25 -5.22
CA GLY A 27 17.73 16.42 -4.63
C GLY A 27 17.29 15.65 -3.39
N ILE A 28 18.08 15.75 -2.32
CA ILE A 28 17.86 15.05 -1.04
C ILE A 28 16.58 15.52 -0.35
N GLU A 29 16.21 16.79 -0.50
CA GLU A 29 15.02 17.34 0.14
C GLU A 29 13.74 16.74 -0.45
N LEU A 30 13.68 16.66 -1.78
CA LEU A 30 12.60 15.98 -2.48
C LEU A 30 12.51 14.50 -2.07
N GLU A 31 13.65 13.81 -2.04
CA GLU A 31 13.68 12.39 -1.62
C GLU A 31 13.10 12.19 -0.22
N ARG A 32 13.46 13.05 0.75
CA ARG A 32 12.93 13.00 2.12
C ARG A 32 11.44 13.30 2.16
N ALA A 33 10.98 14.29 1.40
CA ALA A 33 9.56 14.65 1.32
C ALA A 33 8.73 13.48 0.77
N LEU A 34 9.14 12.87 -0.33
CA LEU A 34 8.45 11.73 -0.93
C LEU A 34 8.42 10.52 0.01
N LYS A 35 9.53 10.20 0.69
CA LYS A 35 9.58 9.13 1.69
C LYS A 35 8.63 9.36 2.85
N LEU A 36 8.51 10.62 3.31
CA LEU A 36 7.61 10.98 4.40
C LEU A 36 6.14 10.86 3.96
N GLU A 37 5.81 11.31 2.76
CA GLU A 37 4.47 11.19 2.18
C GLU A 37 4.04 9.72 2.08
N ILE A 38 4.90 8.86 1.50
CA ILE A 38 4.64 7.41 1.41
C ILE A 38 4.43 6.81 2.81
N LYS A 39 5.24 7.19 3.80
CA LYS A 39 5.09 6.68 5.17
C LYS A 39 3.76 7.11 5.81
N ASN A 40 3.30 8.31 5.52
CA ASN A 40 2.08 8.87 6.10
C ASN A 40 0.82 8.31 5.44
N ASP A 41 0.87 8.05 4.14
CA ASP A 41 -0.28 7.57 3.37
C ASP A 41 -0.47 6.04 3.51
N PHE A 42 0.61 5.26 3.45
CA PHE A 42 0.55 3.79 3.52
C PHE A 42 0.50 3.29 4.97
N LYS A 43 -0.64 3.51 5.62
CA LYS A 43 -0.87 3.14 7.02
C LYS A 43 -1.24 1.66 7.18
N PHE A 44 -0.89 1.09 8.33
CA PHE A 44 -1.30 -0.26 8.72
C PHE A 44 -1.57 -0.36 10.22
N LEU A 45 -2.51 -1.20 10.63
CA LEU A 45 -3.01 -1.26 12.01
C LEU A 45 -1.97 -1.82 13.00
N LYS A 46 -1.39 -2.98 12.69
CA LYS A 46 -0.36 -3.64 13.53
C LYS A 46 0.91 -3.90 12.75
N ASN A 47 0.78 -4.64 11.66
CA ASN A 47 1.90 -5.08 10.84
C ASN A 47 1.64 -4.72 9.38
N LYS A 48 2.70 -4.53 8.61
CA LYS A 48 2.65 -4.45 7.15
C LYS A 48 2.16 -5.77 6.53
N PRO A 49 1.54 -5.74 5.33
CA PRO A 49 1.15 -6.96 4.63
C PRO A 49 2.36 -7.83 4.26
N ARG A 50 2.13 -9.14 4.28
CA ARG A 50 3.01 -10.18 3.74
C ARG A 50 2.36 -10.71 2.47
N TRP A 51 2.80 -10.19 1.33
CA TRP A 51 2.32 -10.59 0.01
C TRP A 51 2.86 -11.98 -0.35
N LEU A 52 1.98 -12.85 -0.86
CA LEU A 52 2.40 -14.12 -1.48
C LEU A 52 2.95 -13.87 -2.89
N GLN A 53 2.35 -12.92 -3.60
CA GLN A 53 2.73 -12.52 -4.94
C GLN A 53 3.31 -11.09 -4.92
N SER A 54 3.21 -10.37 -6.05
CA SER A 54 3.57 -8.95 -6.12
C SER A 54 2.71 -8.11 -5.16
N PRO A 55 3.28 -7.06 -4.53
CA PRO A 55 2.52 -6.12 -3.71
C PRO A 55 1.36 -5.50 -4.49
N ALA A 56 0.15 -5.62 -3.94
CA ALA A 56 -1.09 -5.16 -4.57
C ALA A 56 -1.87 -4.24 -3.62
N TRP A 57 -1.20 -3.19 -3.11
CA TRP A 57 -1.84 -2.26 -2.18
C TRP A 57 -2.96 -1.48 -2.89
N PRO A 58 -4.23 -1.60 -2.48
CA PRO A 58 -5.35 -0.97 -3.18
C PRO A 58 -5.37 0.54 -2.94
N THR A 59 -5.78 1.29 -3.96
CA THR A 59 -5.94 2.74 -3.90
C THR A 59 -7.31 3.16 -4.42
N VAL A 60 -7.88 4.21 -3.84
CA VAL A 60 -9.11 4.88 -4.30
C VAL A 60 -8.78 6.35 -4.49
N GLU A 61 -9.02 6.90 -5.68
CA GLU A 61 -8.68 8.31 -6.01
C GLU A 61 -7.19 8.66 -5.74
N ASN A 62 -6.27 7.74 -6.05
CA ASN A 62 -4.84 7.84 -5.71
C ASN A 62 -4.54 7.96 -4.20
N LYS A 63 -5.46 7.56 -3.32
CA LYS A 63 -5.18 7.40 -1.90
C LYS A 63 -5.09 5.92 -1.55
N PRO A 64 -3.98 5.46 -0.96
CA PRO A 64 -3.90 4.09 -0.48
C PRO A 64 -4.88 3.85 0.66
N LEU A 65 -5.50 2.67 0.65
CA LEU A 65 -6.40 2.27 1.72
C LEU A 65 -5.62 1.89 2.99
N PHE A 66 -6.26 1.98 4.16
CA PHE A 66 -5.65 1.63 5.42
C PHE A 66 -5.61 0.10 5.59
N PHE A 67 -4.41 -0.49 5.73
CA PHE A 67 -4.29 -1.93 5.90
C PHE A 67 -4.67 -2.36 7.33
N ILE A 68 -5.73 -3.17 7.44
CA ILE A 68 -6.23 -3.65 8.73
C ILE A 68 -5.54 -4.93 9.17
N GLY A 69 -5.33 -5.85 8.23
CA GLY A 69 -4.70 -7.13 8.49
C GLY A 69 -4.85 -8.10 7.34
N GLN A 70 -4.30 -9.29 7.54
CA GLN A 70 -4.49 -10.43 6.66
C GLN A 70 -4.89 -11.66 7.48
N LEU A 71 -5.71 -12.52 6.90
CA LEU A 71 -6.13 -13.79 7.48
C LEU A 71 -5.58 -14.93 6.64
N ASP A 72 -5.02 -15.93 7.31
CA ASP A 72 -4.67 -17.19 6.67
C ASP A 72 -5.97 -17.94 6.35
N ILE A 73 -6.20 -18.21 5.07
CA ILE A 73 -7.39 -18.92 4.58
C ILE A 73 -6.99 -20.23 3.89
N THR A 74 -5.77 -20.70 4.12
CA THR A 74 -5.24 -21.94 3.51
C THR A 74 -6.12 -23.14 3.82
N GLU A 75 -6.73 -23.22 5.01
CA GLU A 75 -7.61 -24.34 5.41
C GLU A 75 -8.88 -24.48 4.54
N ILE A 76 -9.28 -23.42 3.81
CA ILE A 76 -10.46 -23.41 2.94
C ILE A 76 -10.09 -23.24 1.45
N ARG A 77 -8.81 -23.46 1.12
CA ARG A 77 -8.24 -23.40 -0.23
C ARG A 77 -7.34 -24.62 -0.46
N HIS A 78 -6.94 -24.86 -1.70
CA HIS A 78 -6.01 -25.96 -2.03
C HIS A 78 -4.55 -25.56 -1.87
N ASP A 79 -4.25 -24.27 -2.01
CA ASP A 79 -2.91 -23.67 -1.94
C ASP A 79 -2.79 -22.69 -0.77
N ILE A 80 -1.57 -22.33 -0.39
CA ILE A 80 -1.30 -21.31 0.63
C ILE A 80 -1.98 -20.02 0.19
N SER A 81 -2.93 -19.54 1.01
CA SER A 81 -3.81 -18.45 0.62
C SER A 81 -4.02 -17.46 1.77
N TYR A 82 -3.96 -16.16 1.46
CA TYR A 82 -4.25 -15.09 2.41
C TYR A 82 -5.36 -14.18 1.90
N LEU A 83 -6.31 -13.85 2.78
CA LEU A 83 -7.27 -12.76 2.59
C LEU A 83 -6.68 -11.47 3.17
N TYR A 84 -6.57 -10.43 2.37
CA TYR A 84 -6.09 -9.11 2.79
C TYR A 84 -7.27 -8.18 3.00
N ILE A 85 -7.24 -7.40 4.09
CA ILE A 85 -8.34 -6.54 4.52
C ILE A 85 -7.86 -5.09 4.59
N PHE A 86 -8.55 -4.21 3.87
CA PHE A 86 -8.29 -2.78 3.80
C PHE A 86 -9.53 -1.97 4.15
N LEU A 87 -9.35 -0.84 4.83
CA LEU A 87 -10.40 0.12 5.14
C LEU A 87 -10.24 1.35 4.24
N ASP A 88 -11.32 1.70 3.54
CA ASP A 88 -11.51 3.03 2.98
C ASP A 88 -12.06 3.95 4.07
N GLU A 89 -11.16 4.74 4.67
CA GLU A 89 -11.50 5.68 5.74
C GLU A 89 -12.50 6.76 5.29
N LYS A 90 -12.58 7.08 3.99
CA LYS A 90 -13.48 8.12 3.45
C LYS A 90 -14.92 7.62 3.41
N ASN A 91 -15.12 6.41 2.91
CA ASN A 91 -16.45 5.81 2.74
C ASN A 91 -16.86 4.88 3.89
N ASN A 92 -15.95 4.61 4.83
CA ASN A 92 -16.10 3.66 5.91
C ASN A 92 -16.50 2.25 5.42
N THR A 93 -15.87 1.81 4.34
CA THR A 93 -16.10 0.51 3.71
C THR A 93 -14.84 -0.34 3.72
N TYR A 94 -15.02 -1.66 3.74
CA TYR A 94 -13.91 -2.60 3.64
C TYR A 94 -13.73 -3.06 2.19
N MET A 95 -12.47 -3.12 1.76
CA MET A 95 -12.06 -3.81 0.55
C MET A 95 -11.25 -5.04 0.95
N THR A 96 -11.57 -6.17 0.34
CA THR A 96 -10.83 -7.42 0.55
C THR A 96 -10.44 -8.04 -0.77
N PHE A 97 -9.31 -8.76 -0.76
CA PHE A 97 -8.92 -9.62 -1.88
C PHE A 97 -8.03 -10.76 -1.39
N GLU A 98 -7.94 -11.81 -2.20
CA GLU A 98 -7.16 -13.01 -1.90
C GLU A 98 -5.91 -13.09 -2.78
N GLN A 99 -4.82 -13.63 -2.25
CA GLN A 99 -3.72 -14.17 -3.05
C GLN A 99 -3.50 -15.63 -2.66
N SER A 100 -3.10 -16.45 -3.64
CA SER A 100 -2.72 -17.85 -3.48
C SER A 100 -1.38 -18.11 -4.17
N THR A 101 -0.62 -19.13 -3.73
CA THR A 101 0.65 -19.55 -4.36
C THR A 101 0.44 -20.48 -5.53
#